data_AF-A0A6B3GBB1-F1
#
_entry.id   AF-A0A6B3GBB1-F1
#
_cell.length_a   1.000
_cell.length_b   1.000
_cell.length_c   1.000
_cell.angle_alpha   90.00
_cell.angle_beta   90.00
_cell.angle_gamma   90.00
#
_symmetry.space_group_name_H-M   'P 1'
#
loop_
_entity.id
_entity.type
_entity.pdbx_description
1 polymer ?
#
loop_
_entity_poly.entity_id
_entity_poly.type
_entity_poly.pdbx_seq_one_letter_code
_entity_poly.pdbx_strand_id
1 'polypeptide(L)' 'GRPVIGFGAGEPDFPTPDYIVDAAVEACRNPKYHRYTPAGGLPELKAAIAEKTLRDSGYEVDASQILVTNGGK' A
#
# COMPACT_ATOMS: atom_id res chain seq x y z
N GLY A 1 -23.17 8.08 28.29
CA GLY A 1 -23.45 7.31 27.07
C GLY A 1 -23.27 5.83 27.36
N ARG A 2 -23.88 4.94 26.57
CA ARG A 2 -23.69 3.48 26.71
C ARG A 2 -22.60 3.00 25.74
N PRO A 3 -21.80 2.00 26.08
CA PRO A 3 -20.88 1.37 25.13
C PRO A 3 -21.68 0.76 23.97
N VAL A 4 -21.21 1.01 22.74
CA VAL A 4 -21.83 0.51 21.50
C VAL A 4 -20.81 -0.38 20.79
N ILE A 5 -21.25 -1.54 20.33
CA ILE A 5 -20.43 -2.41 19.49
C ILE A 5 -20.55 -1.90 18.05
N GLY A 6 -19.43 -1.47 17.47
CA GLY A 6 -19.39 -0.92 16.13
C GLY A 6 -19.26 -2.00 15.07
N PHE A 7 -20.29 -2.19 14.25
CA PHE A 7 -20.27 -3.07 13.06
C PHE A 7 -20.34 -2.27 11.74
N GLY A 8 -20.14 -0.95 11.79
CA GLY A 8 -20.37 -0.05 10.65
C GLY A 8 -19.18 0.07 9.70
N ALA A 9 -17.95 0.08 10.23
CA ALA A 9 -16.72 0.14 9.45
C ALA A 9 -16.07 -1.24 9.38
N GLY A 10 -15.62 -1.65 8.20
CA GLY A 10 -14.82 -2.87 8.01
C GLY A 10 -13.35 -2.65 8.36
N GLU A 11 -13.06 -1.97 9.47
CA GLU A 11 -11.71 -1.71 9.95
C GLU A 11 -11.16 -2.97 10.63
N PRO A 12 -9.96 -3.46 10.25
CA PRO A 12 -9.32 -4.57 10.94
C PRO A 12 -9.03 -4.25 12.42
N ASP A 13 -9.10 -5.25 13.29
CA ASP A 13 -8.85 -5.13 14.74
C ASP A 13 -7.38 -5.37 15.13
N PHE A 14 -6.52 -5.69 14.16
CA PHE A 14 -5.10 -5.91 14.36
C PHE A 14 -4.27 -4.68 13.92
N PRO A 15 -3.11 -4.44 14.58
CA PRO A 15 -2.22 -3.37 14.18
C PRO A 15 -1.55 -3.66 12.82
N THR A 16 -1.07 -2.61 12.16
CA THR A 16 -0.21 -2.77 10.98
C THR A 16 1.04 -3.57 11.38
N PRO A 17 1.43 -4.62 10.63
CA PRO A 17 2.63 -5.41 10.94
C PRO A 17 3.91 -4.57 11.04
N ASP A 18 4.78 -4.90 12.00
CA ASP A 18 6.00 -4.13 12.33
C ASP A 18 6.89 -3.87 11.13
N TYR A 19 7.10 -4.86 10.25
CA TYR A 19 7.96 -4.70 9.07
C TYR A 19 7.44 -3.64 8.08
N ILE A 20 6.12 -3.35 8.07
CA ILE A 20 5.53 -2.28 7.26
C ILE A 20 5.78 -0.92 7.95
N VAL A 21 5.60 -0.86 9.27
CA VAL A 21 5.86 0.34 10.06
C VAL A 21 7.33 0.75 9.96
N ASP A 22 8.25 -0.21 10.09
CA ASP A 22 9.69 0.01 9.98
C ASP A 22 10.08 0.56 8.60
N ALA A 23 9.55 -0.02 7.51
CA ALA A 23 9.78 0.47 6.15
C ALA A 23 9.26 1.91 5.96
N ALA A 24 8.11 2.25 6.55
CA ALA A 24 7.58 3.61 6.51
C ALA A 24 8.46 4.59 7.30
N VAL A 25 8.95 4.19 8.48
CA VAL A 25 9.87 5.00 9.29
C VAL A 25 11.20 5.24 8.54
N GLU A 26 11.76 4.22 7.91
CA GLU A 26 12.96 4.34 7.10
C GLU A 26 12.74 5.28 5.91
N ALA A 27 11.63 5.14 5.19
CA ALA A 27 11.26 6.04 4.09
C ALA A 27 11.13 7.49 4.56
N CYS A 28 10.50 7.74 5.72
CA CYS A 28 10.37 9.07 6.30
C CYS A 28 11.72 9.71 6.65
N ARG A 29 12.70 8.91 7.10
CA ARG A 29 14.05 9.39 7.44
C ARG A 29 14.91 9.71 6.22
N ASN A 30 14.59 9.16 5.06
CA ASN A 30 15.39 9.31 3.86
C ASN A 30 14.88 10.47 2.98
N PRO A 31 15.66 11.58 2.82
CA PRO A 31 15.24 12.74 2.03
C PRO A 31 14.90 12.45 0.56
N LYS A 32 15.35 11.32 0.02
CA LYS A 32 14.98 10.85 -1.33
C LYS A 32 13.46 10.76 -1.50
N TYR A 33 12.72 10.40 -0.44
CA TYR A 33 11.27 10.18 -0.49
C TYR A 33 10.44 11.42 -0.10
N HIS A 34 11.05 12.59 0.08
CA HIS A 34 10.34 13.81 0.51
C HIS A 34 9.74 14.61 -0.66
N ARG A 35 9.97 14.18 -1.90
CA ARG A 35 9.50 14.86 -3.11
C ARG A 35 8.39 14.08 -3.78
N TYR A 36 7.78 14.69 -4.78
CA TYR A 36 6.78 14.03 -5.62
C TYR A 36 7.33 12.76 -6.25
N THR A 37 6.55 11.69 -6.13
CA THR A 37 6.74 10.46 -6.89
C THR A 37 6.28 10.67 -8.33
N PRO A 38 6.69 9.81 -9.29
CA PRO A 38 6.09 9.79 -10.61
C PRO A 38 4.56 9.66 -10.52
N ALA A 39 3.84 10.30 -11.44
CA ALA A 39 2.37 10.34 -11.41
C ALA A 39 1.72 8.95 -11.42
N GLY A 40 2.37 7.97 -12.05
CA GLY A 40 1.91 6.58 -12.08
C GLY A 40 2.21 5.75 -10.83
N GLY A 41 3.03 6.27 -9.90
CA GLY A 41 3.59 5.54 -8.77
C GLY A 41 5.09 5.24 -8.92
N LEU A 42 5.71 4.80 -7.82
CA LEU A 42 7.12 4.40 -7.79
C LEU A 42 7.36 3.15 -8.66
N PRO A 43 8.41 3.11 -9.50
CA PRO A 43 8.72 1.94 -10.34
C PRO A 43 8.82 0.63 -9.55
N GLU A 44 9.50 0.65 -8.41
CA GLU A 44 9.67 -0.51 -7.53
C GLU A 44 8.34 -1.01 -6.95
N LEU A 45 7.43 -0.10 -6.62
CA LEU A 45 6.10 -0.45 -6.11
C LEU A 45 5.24 -1.07 -7.21
N LYS A 46 5.31 -0.53 -8.43
CA LYS A 46 4.58 -1.07 -9.59
C LYS A 46 5.05 -2.48 -9.95
N ALA A 47 6.36 -2.74 -9.95
CA ALA A 47 6.90 -4.08 -10.17
C ALA A 47 6.43 -5.06 -9.09
N ALA A 48 6.50 -4.68 -7.81
CA ALA A 48 6.03 -5.53 -6.71
C ALA A 48 4.53 -5.85 -6.78
N ILE A 49 3.69 -4.90 -7.26
CA ILE A 49 2.27 -5.13 -7.48
C ILE A 49 2.04 -6.11 -8.64
N ALA A 50 2.80 -6.00 -9.74
CA ALA A 50 2.71 -6.96 -10.85
C ALA A 50 3.05 -8.38 -10.39
N GLU A 51 4.17 -8.54 -9.67
CA GLU A 51 4.60 -9.82 -9.09
C GLU A 51 3.56 -10.38 -8.11
N LYS A 52 3.00 -9.53 -7.23
CA LYS A 52 1.93 -9.92 -6.31
C LYS A 52 0.69 -10.40 -7.08
N THR A 53 0.31 -9.69 -8.15
CA THR A 53 -0.89 -10.01 -8.93
C THR A 53 -0.74 -11.36 -9.63
N LEU A 54 0.43 -11.65 -10.18
CA LEU A 54 0.74 -12.97 -10.74
C LEU A 54 0.72 -14.06 -9.65
N ARG A 55 1.36 -13.82 -8.51
CA ARG A 55 1.45 -14.79 -7.41
C ARG A 55 0.08 -15.13 -6.82
N ASP A 56 -0.76 -14.13 -6.55
CA ASP A 56 -1.99 -14.29 -5.77
C ASP A 56 -3.19 -14.62 -6.67
N SER A 57 -3.20 -14.10 -7.91
CA SER A 57 -4.35 -14.22 -8.83
C SER A 57 -4.04 -15.04 -10.09
N GLY A 58 -2.78 -15.38 -10.36
CA GLY A 58 -2.36 -16.06 -11.60
C GLY A 58 -2.45 -15.19 -12.85
N TYR A 59 -2.67 -13.88 -12.70
CA TYR A 59 -2.81 -12.95 -13.82
C TYR A 59 -1.52 -12.15 -14.02
N GLU A 60 -0.94 -12.29 -15.21
CA GLU A 60 0.23 -11.52 -15.61
C GLU A 60 -0.20 -10.11 -16.05
N VAL A 61 0.39 -9.10 -15.42
CA VAL A 61 0.15 -7.69 -15.73
C VAL A 61 1.50 -6.99 -15.83
N ASP A 62 1.70 -6.20 -16.90
CA ASP A 62 2.92 -5.41 -17.02
C ASP A 62 2.87 -4.22 -16.05
N ALA A 63 4.03 -3.83 -15.51
CA ALA A 63 4.12 -2.69 -14.60
C ALA A 63 3.58 -1.40 -15.24
N SER A 64 3.66 -1.21 -16.55
CA SER A 64 3.08 -0.04 -17.24
C SER A 64 1.55 0.05 -17.10
N GLN A 65 0.87 -1.08 -16.86
CA GLN A 65 -0.59 -1.16 -16.70
C GLN A 65 -1.05 -0.90 -15.25
N ILE A 66 -0.12 -0.61 -14.33
CA ILE A 66 -0.42 -0.34 -12.92
C ILE A 66 -0.37 1.17 -12.63
N LEU A 67 -1.40 1.66 -11.94
CA LEU A 67 -1.51 3.02 -11.42
C LEU A 67 -1.71 2.98 -9.90
N VAL A 68 -0.88 3.71 -9.16
CA VAL A 68 -0.99 3.83 -7.70
C VAL A 68 -1.80 5.07 -7.34
N THR A 69 -2.84 4.90 -6.53
CA THR A 69 -3.75 5.97 -6.05
C THR A 69 -3.78 6.06 -4.53
N ASN A 70 -4.37 7.14 -3.99
CA ASN A 70 -4.54 7.34 -2.55
C ASN A 70 -5.73 6.54 -2.01
N GLY A 71 -5.52 5.23 -1.84
CA GLY A 71 -6.57 4.30 -1.46
C GLY A 71 -7.37 3.78 -2.66
N GLY A 72 -8.24 2.80 -2.40
CA GLY A 72 -8.99 2.08 -3.44
C GLY A 72 -10.39 2.62 -3.71
N LYS A 73 -10.72 3.84 -3.28
CA LYS A 73 -12.05 4.46 -3.45
C LYS A 73 -12.03 5.55 -4.50
#